data_AF-A0A674J738-F1
#
_entry.id   AF-A0A674J738-F1
#
_cell.length_a   1.000
_cell.length_b   1.000
_cell.length_c   1.000
_cell.angle_alpha   90.00
_cell.angle_beta   90.00
_cell.angle_gamma   90.00
#
_symmetry.space_group_name_H-M   'P 1'
#
loop_
_entity.id
_entity.type
_entity.pdbx_description
1 polymer ?
#
loop_
_entity_poly.entity_id
_entity_poly.type
_entity_poly.pdbx_seq_one_letter_code
_entity_poly.pdbx_strand_id
1 'polypeptide(L)'
;CLSAPFLPVVLRADGFGGDPFYQCLIAELAPEQEDKQGHLIGYALFFFGYSVNTGRIVYLENLYVVSESRGRGIGKKLMSEVAKVALARGCVEMKFTVAEWNVRALAWYRQLGAQDKTEAGGWHCMELGGEALHRLAGDRR
;
A
#
# COMPACT_ATOMS: atom_id res chain seq x y z
N CYS A 1 6.74 -12.34 -11.52
CA CYS A 1 6.06 -13.64 -11.46
C CYS A 1 4.62 -13.45 -10.97
N LEU A 2 3.69 -13.19 -11.89
CA LEU A 2 2.25 -13.18 -11.60
C LEU A 2 1.72 -14.59 -11.91
N SER A 3 1.90 -15.53 -10.98
CA SER A 3 1.42 -16.90 -11.14
C SER A 3 0.90 -17.47 -9.83
N ALA A 4 -0.17 -16.88 -9.33
CA ALA A 4 -1.23 -17.55 -8.58
C ALA A 4 -2.47 -16.62 -8.64
N PRO A 5 -3.68 -17.15 -8.84
CA PRO A 5 -4.87 -16.32 -8.82
C PRO A 5 -5.08 -15.84 -7.38
N PHE A 6 -4.67 -14.61 -7.08
CA PHE A 6 -5.08 -13.89 -5.87
C PHE A 6 -6.60 -13.72 -5.96
N LEU A 7 -7.34 -14.72 -5.49
CA LEU A 7 -8.79 -14.82 -5.62
C LEU A 7 -9.44 -13.82 -4.64
N PRO A 8 -10.59 -13.20 -4.98
CA PRO A 8 -11.29 -12.26 -4.09
C PRO A 8 -11.60 -12.81 -2.68
N VAL A 9 -11.70 -14.13 -2.53
CA VAL A 9 -11.95 -14.79 -1.23
C VAL A 9 -10.76 -14.64 -0.27
N VAL A 10 -9.53 -14.67 -0.78
CA VAL A 10 -8.30 -14.56 0.02
C VAL A 10 -8.18 -13.13 0.56
N LEU A 11 -8.39 -12.13 -0.29
CA LEU A 11 -8.45 -10.72 0.12
C LEU A 11 -9.50 -10.49 1.22
N ARG A 12 -10.69 -11.08 1.06
CA ARG A 12 -11.74 -10.93 2.08
C ARG A 12 -11.32 -11.53 3.43
N ALA A 13 -10.75 -12.73 3.43
CA ALA A 13 -10.31 -13.39 4.65
C ALA A 13 -9.18 -12.61 5.33
N ASP A 14 -8.16 -12.20 4.56
CA ASP A 14 -6.96 -11.55 5.08
C ASP A 14 -7.19 -10.10 5.53
N GLY A 15 -8.17 -9.41 4.93
CA GLY A 15 -8.47 -8.01 5.25
C GLY A 15 -9.62 -7.79 6.23
N PHE A 16 -10.52 -8.77 6.39
CA PHE A 16 -11.77 -8.61 7.16
C PHE A 16 -12.04 -9.75 8.16
N GLY A 17 -11.05 -10.61 8.39
CA GLY A 17 -11.07 -11.61 9.47
C GLY A 17 -10.86 -11.02 10.87
N GLY A 18 -10.73 -11.89 11.86
CA GLY A 18 -10.49 -11.47 13.27
C GLY A 18 -9.11 -10.88 13.52
N ASP A 19 -8.12 -11.21 12.70
CA ASP A 19 -6.76 -10.67 12.73
C ASP A 19 -6.33 -10.26 11.31
N PRO A 20 -6.67 -9.04 10.86
CA PRO A 20 -6.45 -8.63 9.48
C PRO A 20 -4.98 -8.31 9.20
N PHE A 21 -4.43 -8.93 8.15
CA PHE A 21 -3.07 -8.68 7.67
C PHE A 21 -2.88 -7.29 7.06
N TYR A 22 -3.95 -6.71 6.52
CA TYR A 22 -3.92 -5.39 5.92
C TYR A 22 -5.20 -4.61 6.20
N GLN A 23 -5.13 -3.31 5.98
CA GLN A 23 -6.26 -2.40 5.98
C GLN A 23 -6.37 -1.72 4.62
N CYS A 24 -7.59 -1.37 4.23
CA CYS A 24 -7.87 -0.73 2.95
C CYS A 24 -8.78 0.48 3.16
N LEU A 25 -8.35 1.64 2.68
CA LEU A 25 -9.21 2.81 2.53
C LEU A 25 -9.67 2.89 1.08
N ILE A 26 -10.93 3.22 0.88
CA ILE A 26 -11.53 3.40 -0.44
C ILE A 26 -11.90 4.87 -0.65
N ALA A 27 -11.83 5.31 -1.90
CA ALA A 27 -12.37 6.57 -2.36
C ALA A 27 -13.62 6.30 -3.19
N GLU A 28 -14.73 6.90 -2.79
CA GLU A 28 -16.02 6.79 -3.47
C GLU A 28 -16.49 8.16 -3.94
N LEU A 29 -17.06 8.22 -5.15
CA LEU A 29 -17.91 9.33 -5.55
C LEU A 29 -19.30 9.11 -4.95
N ALA A 30 -19.84 10.17 -4.34
CA ALA A 30 -21.21 10.16 -3.86
C ALA A 30 -22.16 9.80 -5.02
N PRO A 31 -23.19 8.99 -4.75
CA PRO A 31 -24.15 8.62 -5.77
C PRO A 31 -24.94 9.86 -6.24
N GLU A 32 -25.36 9.88 -7.50
CA GLU A 32 -26.22 10.95 -8.03
C GLU A 32 -27.64 10.92 -7.44
N GLN A 33 -28.03 9.79 -6.84
CA GLN A 33 -29.31 9.56 -6.17
C GLN A 33 -29.06 8.89 -4.82
N GLU A 34 -29.77 9.29 -3.77
CA GLU A 34 -29.55 8.82 -2.40
C GLU A 34 -29.70 7.29 -2.23
N ASP A 35 -30.53 6.65 -3.06
CA ASP A 35 -30.77 5.19 -3.01
C ASP A 35 -29.73 4.32 -3.73
N LYS A 36 -28.67 4.92 -4.29
CA LYS A 36 -27.63 4.20 -5.04
C LYS A 36 -26.32 4.11 -4.27
N GLN A 37 -25.55 3.07 -4.56
CA GLN A 37 -24.20 2.92 -4.00
C GLN A 37 -23.22 3.87 -4.69
N GLY A 38 -22.27 4.41 -3.92
CA GLY A 38 -21.21 5.27 -4.45
C GLY A 38 -20.33 4.55 -5.48
N HIS A 39 -19.69 5.32 -6.36
CA HIS A 39 -18.79 4.76 -7.36
C HIS A 39 -17.35 4.70 -6.83
N LEU A 40 -16.78 3.51 -6.73
CA LEU A 40 -15.39 3.30 -6.33
C LEU A 40 -14.42 3.88 -7.36
N ILE A 41 -13.62 4.86 -6.95
CA ILE A 41 -12.68 5.59 -7.82
C ILE A 41 -11.22 5.44 -7.40
N GLY A 42 -10.95 4.81 -6.27
CA GLY A 42 -9.59 4.55 -5.82
C GLY A 42 -9.53 3.82 -4.49
N TYR A 43 -8.34 3.38 -4.13
CA TYR A 43 -8.07 2.74 -2.85
C TYR A 43 -6.61 2.93 -2.40
N ALA A 44 -6.37 2.72 -1.11
CA ALA A 44 -5.06 2.62 -0.51
C ALA A 44 -5.02 1.39 0.42
N LEU A 45 -4.17 0.42 0.11
CA LEU A 45 -3.94 -0.79 0.89
C LEU A 45 -2.64 -0.62 1.69
N PHE A 46 -2.70 -0.85 3.00
CA PHE A 46 -1.58 -0.62 3.90
C PHE A 46 -1.64 -1.56 5.11
N PHE A 47 -0.50 -1.72 5.77
CA PHE A 47 -0.37 -2.52 6.99
C PHE A 47 0.66 -1.91 7.94
N PHE A 48 0.72 -2.42 9.17
CA PHE A 48 1.64 -1.93 10.19
C PHE A 48 2.87 -2.83 10.29
N GLY A 49 4.01 -2.19 10.57
CA GLY A 49 5.26 -2.90 10.79
C GLY A 49 6.06 -2.25 11.90
N TYR A 50 7.27 -2.76 12.08
CA TYR A 50 8.24 -2.23 13.03
C TYR A 50 9.62 -2.13 12.40
N SER A 51 10.32 -1.05 12.70
CA SER A 51 11.69 -0.78 12.32
C SER A 51 12.51 -0.71 13.60
N VAL A 52 13.59 -1.47 13.69
CA VAL A 52 14.49 -1.41 14.87
C VAL A 52 15.08 -0.03 15.09
N ASN A 53 15.20 0.78 14.03
CA ASN A 53 15.79 2.11 14.08
C ASN A 53 14.78 3.20 14.45
N THR A 54 13.52 3.07 14.02
CA THR A 54 12.52 4.14 14.09
C THR A 54 11.27 3.77 14.89
N GLY A 55 11.09 2.51 15.26
CA GLY A 55 9.92 2.02 15.97
C GLY A 55 8.78 1.66 15.05
N ARG A 56 7.55 2.02 15.43
CA ARG A 56 6.33 1.67 14.69
C ARG A 56 6.28 2.40 13.34
N ILE A 57 5.93 1.67 12.29
CA ILE A 57 5.81 2.21 10.93
C ILE A 57 4.50 1.76 10.29
N VAL A 58 4.08 2.48 9.25
CA VAL A 58 3.05 2.01 8.31
C VAL A 58 3.70 1.71 6.97
N TYR A 59 3.32 0.62 6.34
CA TYR A 59 3.72 0.29 4.97
C TYR A 59 2.51 0.50 4.05
N LEU A 60 2.64 1.39 3.07
CA LEU A 60 1.66 1.60 2.01
C LEU A 60 2.00 0.66 0.86
N GLU A 61 1.27 -0.44 0.77
CA GLU A 61 1.49 -1.51 -0.21
C GLU A 61 1.00 -1.11 -1.60
N ASN A 62 -0.18 -0.51 -1.68
CA ASN A 62 -0.77 -0.16 -2.96
C ASN A 62 -1.60 1.12 -2.85
N LEU A 63 -1.46 1.99 -3.85
CA LEU A 63 -2.25 3.20 -4.02
C LEU A 63 -2.70 3.28 -5.46
N TYR A 64 -4.01 3.28 -5.67
CA TYR A 64 -4.59 3.34 -7.00
C TYR A 64 -5.75 4.33 -7.06
N VAL A 65 -5.80 5.07 -8.16
CA VAL A 65 -6.93 5.92 -8.54
C VAL A 65 -7.24 5.64 -10.00
N VAL A 66 -8.52 5.44 -10.31
CA VAL A 66 -9.01 5.22 -11.68
C VAL A 66 -8.61 6.39 -12.58
N SER A 67 -8.25 6.11 -13.83
CA SER A 67 -7.63 7.05 -14.78
C SER A 67 -8.36 8.39 -14.87
N GLU A 68 -9.67 8.34 -14.99
CA GLU A 68 -10.58 9.47 -15.23
C GLU A 68 -10.68 10.39 -14.00
N SER A 69 -10.31 9.89 -12.82
CA SER A 69 -10.33 10.63 -11.56
C SER A 69 -8.94 11.13 -11.13
N ARG A 70 -7.87 10.84 -11.89
CA ARG A 70 -6.51 11.31 -11.55
C ARG A 70 -6.39 12.83 -11.72
N GLY A 71 -5.42 13.42 -11.03
CA GLY A 71 -5.18 14.87 -11.03
C GLY A 71 -6.13 15.68 -10.14
N ARG A 72 -7.15 15.05 -9.53
CA ARG A 72 -8.14 15.71 -8.64
C ARG A 72 -7.75 15.68 -7.16
N GLY A 73 -6.49 15.36 -6.84
CA GLY A 73 -6.00 15.27 -5.46
C GLY A 73 -6.42 14.03 -4.67
N ILE A 74 -7.16 13.09 -5.26
CA ILE A 74 -7.68 11.88 -4.58
C ILE A 74 -6.55 11.02 -3.99
N GLY A 75 -5.47 10.76 -4.75
CA GLY A 75 -4.33 9.98 -4.25
C GLY A 75 -3.66 10.62 -3.04
N LYS A 76 -3.51 11.96 -3.05
CA LYS A 76 -2.97 12.71 -1.89
C LYS A 76 -3.91 12.60 -0.68
N LYS A 77 -5.23 12.67 -0.89
CA LYS A 77 -6.22 12.53 0.18
C LYS A 77 -6.18 11.13 0.78
N LEU A 78 -6.15 10.07 -0.04
CA LEU A 78 -6.00 8.69 0.43
C LEU A 78 -4.73 8.52 1.28
N MET A 79 -3.57 8.97 0.79
CA MET A 79 -2.33 8.91 1.58
C MET A 79 -2.40 9.72 2.87
N SER A 80 -3.05 10.89 2.84
CA SER A 80 -3.24 11.71 4.03
C SER A 80 -4.09 11.00 5.09
N GLU A 81 -5.13 10.28 4.69
CA GLU A 81 -5.94 9.48 5.62
C GLU A 81 -5.13 8.29 6.20
N VAL A 82 -4.33 7.60 5.36
CA VAL A 82 -3.41 6.57 5.87
C VAL A 82 -2.42 7.17 6.88
N ALA A 83 -1.86 8.35 6.60
CA ALA A 83 -0.95 9.02 7.51
C ALA A 83 -1.63 9.38 8.86
N LYS A 84 -2.88 9.84 8.85
CA LYS A 84 -3.65 10.09 10.09
C LYS A 84 -3.84 8.81 10.90
N VAL A 85 -4.23 7.72 10.24
CA VAL A 85 -4.39 6.40 10.88
C VAL A 85 -3.06 5.92 11.48
N ALA A 86 -1.96 6.11 10.76
CA ALA A 86 -0.63 5.73 11.21
C ALA A 86 -0.19 6.55 12.45
N LEU A 87 -0.33 7.87 12.40
CA LEU A 87 -0.02 8.75 13.53
C LEU A 87 -0.87 8.42 14.76
N ALA A 88 -2.16 8.15 14.59
CA ALA A 88 -3.04 7.75 15.68
C ALA A 88 -2.62 6.42 16.35
N ARG A 89 -1.89 5.56 15.64
CA ARG A 89 -1.32 4.30 16.16
C ARG A 89 0.12 4.45 16.68
N GLY A 90 0.66 5.67 16.65
CA GLY A 90 2.03 5.98 17.08
C GLY A 90 3.10 5.57 16.07
N CYS A 91 2.73 5.38 14.81
CA CYS A 91 3.72 5.21 13.74
C CYS A 91 4.44 6.54 13.48
N VAL A 92 5.73 6.47 13.21
CA VAL A 92 6.56 7.66 12.96
C VAL A 92 7.00 7.80 11.51
N GLU A 93 6.77 6.77 10.69
CA GLU A 93 7.24 6.70 9.31
C GLU A 93 6.23 5.93 8.44
N MET A 94 6.05 6.41 7.21
CA MET A 94 5.35 5.70 6.14
C MET A 94 6.38 5.23 5.11
N LYS A 95 6.40 3.93 4.83
CA LYS A 95 7.25 3.31 3.80
C LYS A 95 6.41 2.78 2.64
N PHE A 96 6.98 2.77 1.45
CA PHE A 96 6.39 2.21 0.24
C PHE A 96 7.47 2.00 -0.82
N THR A 97 7.18 1.15 -1.80
CA THR A 97 8.04 0.91 -2.95
C THR A 97 7.45 1.53 -4.21
N VAL A 98 8.32 2.06 -5.07
CA VAL A 98 7.94 2.63 -6.36
C VAL A 98 8.78 1.95 -7.43
N ALA A 99 8.12 1.47 -8.49
CA ALA A 99 8.85 0.89 -9.61
C ALA A 99 9.70 1.95 -10.30
N GLU A 100 10.96 1.62 -10.61
CA GLU A 100 11.95 2.54 -11.19
C GLU A 100 11.46 3.23 -12.46
N TRP A 101 10.74 2.51 -13.32
CA TRP A 101 10.18 3.04 -14.56
C TRP A 101 9.04 4.06 -14.33
N ASN A 102 8.49 4.18 -13.12
CA ASN A 102 7.39 5.09 -12.82
C ASN A 102 7.90 6.48 -12.41
N VAL A 103 8.61 7.13 -13.34
CA VAL A 103 9.26 8.44 -13.15
C VAL A 103 8.26 9.51 -12.67
N ARG A 104 7.02 9.47 -13.17
CA ARG A 104 5.96 10.39 -12.76
C ARG A 104 5.58 10.22 -11.28
N ALA A 105 5.45 8.98 -10.81
CA ALA A 105 5.16 8.72 -9.40
C ALA A 105 6.35 9.09 -8.51
N LEU A 106 7.58 8.76 -8.91
CA LEU A 106 8.80 9.15 -8.19
C LEU A 106 8.86 10.67 -7.98
N ALA A 107 8.66 11.45 -9.05
CA ALA A 107 8.63 12.91 -8.96
C ALA A 107 7.52 13.42 -8.01
N TRP A 108 6.33 12.81 -8.08
CA TRP A 108 5.21 13.17 -7.22
C TRP A 108 5.49 12.87 -5.74
N TYR A 109 6.04 11.70 -5.41
CA TYR A 109 6.38 11.36 -4.03
C TYR A 109 7.49 12.26 -3.47
N ARG A 110 8.50 12.61 -4.28
CA ARG A 110 9.55 13.57 -3.90
C ARG A 110 8.95 14.96 -3.57
N GLN A 111 7.96 15.43 -4.33
CA GLN A 111 7.24 16.68 -4.02
C GLN A 111 6.46 16.63 -2.70
N LEU A 112 6.05 15.43 -2.25
CA LEU A 112 5.43 15.22 -0.95
C LEU A 112 6.46 15.12 0.20
N GLY A 113 7.76 15.17 -0.09
CA GLY A 113 8.84 15.05 0.88
C GLY A 113 9.38 13.63 1.05
N ALA A 114 8.97 12.67 0.21
CA ALA A 114 9.54 11.32 0.25
C ALA A 114 11.01 11.33 -0.17
N GLN A 115 11.83 10.56 0.56
CA GLN A 115 13.24 10.36 0.26
C GLN A 115 13.43 8.95 -0.30
N ASP A 116 14.17 8.84 -1.41
CA ASP A 116 14.56 7.55 -1.94
C ASP A 116 15.69 6.95 -1.09
N LYS A 117 15.35 5.93 -0.28
CA LYS A 117 16.30 5.28 0.63
C LYS A 117 17.25 4.31 -0.10
N THR A 118 16.88 3.84 -1.29
CA THR A 118 17.77 3.02 -2.13
C THR A 118 18.89 3.89 -2.67
N GLU A 119 18.55 5.05 -3.22
CA GLU A 119 19.50 6.02 -3.76
C GLU A 119 20.35 6.68 -2.66
N ALA A 120 19.73 7.13 -1.56
CA ALA A 120 20.41 7.91 -0.53
C ALA A 120 21.17 7.07 0.52
N GLY A 121 20.76 5.81 0.75
CA GLY A 121 21.23 5.02 1.88
C GLY A 121 21.95 3.71 1.51
N GLY A 122 21.98 3.33 0.23
CA GLY A 122 22.63 2.09 -0.23
C GLY A 122 21.90 0.81 0.18
N TRP A 123 20.61 0.90 0.53
CA TRP A 123 19.79 -0.27 0.91
C TRP A 123 19.05 -0.82 -0.30
N HIS A 124 19.04 -2.13 -0.48
CA HIS A 124 18.25 -2.79 -1.53
C HIS A 124 16.97 -3.38 -0.96
N CYS A 125 15.86 -3.25 -1.69
CA CYS A 125 14.64 -4.02 -1.42
C CYS A 125 14.80 -5.42 -2.03
N MET A 126 14.83 -6.44 -1.17
CA MET A 126 15.07 -7.84 -1.56
C MET A 126 13.85 -8.71 -1.24
N GLU A 127 13.56 -9.70 -2.08
CA GLU A 127 12.44 -10.63 -1.91
C GLU A 127 12.91 -12.08 -2.08
N LEU A 128 12.43 -12.97 -1.22
CA LEU A 128 12.44 -14.43 -1.43
C LEU A 128 11.00 -14.90 -1.63
N GLY A 129 10.59 -15.04 -2.89
CA GLY A 129 9.24 -15.48 -3.25
C GLY A 129 9.17 -16.97 -3.61
N GLY A 130 7.96 -17.54 -3.52
CA GLY A 130 7.63 -18.87 -4.05
C GLY A 130 8.57 -19.99 -3.56
N GLU A 131 9.18 -20.71 -4.50
CA GLU A 131 10.08 -21.83 -4.19
C GLU A 131 11.29 -21.43 -3.35
N ALA A 132 11.82 -20.22 -3.52
CA ALA A 132 12.97 -19.76 -2.73
C ALA A 132 12.61 -19.65 -1.25
N LEU A 133 11.40 -19.19 -0.94
CA LEU A 133 10.87 -19.12 0.43
C LEU A 133 10.64 -20.52 1.02
N HIS A 134 10.02 -21.42 0.25
CA HIS A 134 9.84 -22.81 0.68
C HIS A 134 11.18 -23.51 0.94
N ARG A 135 12.16 -23.34 0.05
CA ARG A 135 13.50 -23.90 0.22
C ARG A 135 14.18 -23.38 1.47
N LEU A 136 14.05 -22.08 1.76
CA LEU A 136 14.58 -21.49 2.98
C LEU A 136 13.93 -22.09 4.24
N ALA A 137 12.62 -22.39 4.19
CA ALA A 137 11.90 -23.05 5.27
C ALA A 137 12.31 -24.53 5.46
N GLY A 138 13.08 -25.10 4.54
CA GLY A 138 13.41 -26.54 4.53
C GLY A 138 12.31 -27.41 3.92
N ASP A 139 11.27 -26.81 3.35
CA ASP A 139 10.21 -27.53 2.64
C ASP A 139 10.77 -28.05 1.31
N ARG A 140 10.98 -29.36 1.21
CA ARG A 140 11.15 -30.05 -0.08
C ARG A 140 9.75 -30.37 -0.61
N ARG A 141 9.18 -29.49 -1.42
CA ARG A 141 8.03 -29.86 -2.26
C ARG A 141 8.46 -30.80 -3.38
#